data_AF-T1BQG1-F1
#
_entry.id   AF-T1BQG1-F1
#
_cell.length_a   1.000
_cell.length_b   1.000
_cell.length_c   1.000
_cell.angle_alpha   90.00
_cell.angle_beta   90.00
_cell.angle_gamma   90.00
#
_symmetry.space_group_name_H-M   'P 1'
#
loop_
_entity.id
_entity.type
_entity.pdbx_description
1 polymer ?
#
loop_
_entity_poly.entity_id
_entity_poly.type
_entity_poly.pdbx_seq_one_letter_code
_entity_poly.pdbx_strand_id
1 'polypeptide(L)'
;VFHFKAVPGTQRIRLEWTIRPGYYLYRARIHVAPLSGTRIGQLSLPPGQIKIDPYFGREQIYRLAVTGELTVTRGTTAVPQDASFAITYQGCADRGLCYPPITHNIIVRLPRDAASAGGGTGRGIPAARTTSGAAPGRAVISSQARFADLARSGSLLAMLGAFYLAGLALAFTPCCLPMIPILSGIIAGGRQPSTGRSVALSSAFVLGMAFTYTLAGLAAAAAGGEIQAAFQQPWIV
;
A
#
# COMPACT_ATOMS: atom_id res chain seq x y z
N VAL A 1 1.15 -11.66 -8.82
CA VAL A 1 1.37 -13.10 -8.51
C VAL A 1 0.05 -13.79 -8.20
N PHE A 2 -0.70 -13.28 -7.23
CA PHE A 2 -2.06 -13.70 -6.93
C PHE A 2 -3.00 -12.58 -7.38
N HIS A 3 -3.92 -12.88 -8.29
CA HIS A 3 -4.92 -11.91 -8.76
C HIS A 3 -6.27 -12.31 -8.17
N PHE A 4 -6.88 -11.41 -7.43
CA PHE A 4 -8.17 -11.63 -6.78
C PHE A 4 -9.25 -10.79 -7.45
N LYS A 5 -10.43 -11.37 -7.63
CA LYS A 5 -11.62 -10.71 -8.15
C LYS A 5 -12.86 -11.16 -7.38
N ALA A 6 -13.76 -10.21 -7.10
CA ALA A 6 -15.09 -10.50 -6.56
C ALA A 6 -16.13 -10.23 -7.65
N VAL A 7 -16.98 -11.22 -7.95
CA VAL A 7 -18.06 -11.13 -8.92
C VAL A 7 -19.40 -11.14 -8.17
N PRO A 8 -20.22 -10.08 -8.30
CA PRO A 8 -21.53 -10.05 -7.66
C PRO A 8 -22.48 -11.08 -8.27
N GLY A 9 -23.17 -11.83 -7.42
CA GLY A 9 -24.39 -12.56 -7.76
C GLY A 9 -25.57 -12.02 -6.95
N THR A 10 -26.76 -12.61 -7.12
CA THR A 10 -27.97 -12.17 -6.40
C THR A 10 -27.86 -12.43 -4.90
N GLN A 11 -27.61 -13.67 -4.48
CA GLN A 11 -27.53 -14.07 -3.06
C GLN A 11 -26.13 -14.51 -2.61
N ARG A 12 -25.22 -14.68 -3.56
CA ARG A 12 -23.84 -15.13 -3.32
C ARG A 12 -22.89 -14.24 -4.09
N ILE A 13 -21.75 -13.93 -3.48
CA ILE A 13 -20.63 -13.27 -4.14
C ILE A 13 -19.62 -14.36 -4.48
N ARG A 14 -19.24 -14.45 -5.76
CA ARG A 14 -18.21 -15.38 -6.22
C ARG A 14 -16.85 -14.73 -6.07
N LEU A 15 -15.96 -15.38 -5.32
CA LEU A 15 -14.60 -14.95 -5.07
C LEU A 15 -13.66 -15.77 -5.94
N GLU A 16 -12.91 -15.13 -6.83
CA GLU A 16 -12.03 -15.79 -7.80
C GLU A 16 -10.58 -15.40 -7.53
N TRP A 17 -9.72 -16.40 -7.40
CA TRP A 17 -8.28 -16.22 -7.35
C TRP A 17 -7.65 -16.85 -8.58
N THR A 18 -6.83 -16.09 -9.30
CA THR A 18 -5.93 -16.59 -10.33
C THR A 18 -4.50 -16.56 -9.81
N ILE A 19 -3.83 -17.71 -9.83
CA ILE A 19 -2.54 -17.96 -9.21
C ILE A 19 -1.53 -18.28 -10.32
N ARG A 20 -0.45 -17.52 -10.39
CA ARG A 20 0.62 -17.76 -11.37
C ARG A 20 1.22 -19.18 -11.21
N PRO A 21 1.61 -19.86 -12.31
CA PRO A 21 2.31 -21.15 -12.22
C PRO A 21 3.55 -21.07 -11.32
N GLY A 22 3.79 -22.12 -10.51
CA GLY A 22 4.86 -22.15 -9.51
C GLY A 22 4.52 -21.47 -8.17
N TYR A 23 3.28 -21.01 -7.99
CA TYR A 23 2.76 -20.46 -6.74
C TYR A 23 1.51 -21.21 -6.27
N TYR A 24 1.21 -21.10 -4.98
CA TYR A 24 0.04 -21.70 -4.35
C TYR A 24 -0.51 -20.85 -3.19
N LEU A 25 -1.81 -20.97 -2.93
CA LEU A 25 -2.49 -20.37 -1.78
C LEU A 25 -2.88 -21.43 -0.76
N TYR A 26 -2.80 -21.12 0.53
CA TYR A 26 -3.27 -22.02 1.60
C TYR A 26 -4.77 -21.86 1.83
N ARG A 27 -5.52 -22.96 1.72
CA ARG A 27 -6.97 -22.97 1.94
C ARG A 27 -7.33 -22.47 3.35
N ALA A 28 -6.61 -22.94 4.36
CA ALA A 28 -6.86 -22.61 5.76
C ALA A 28 -6.59 -21.15 6.11
N ARG A 29 -5.88 -20.41 5.25
CA ARG A 29 -5.51 -19.00 5.47
C ARG A 29 -6.33 -18.02 4.64
N ILE A 30 -7.38 -18.49 3.97
CA ILE A 30 -8.35 -17.65 3.27
C ILE A 30 -9.46 -17.31 4.25
N HIS A 31 -9.54 -16.05 4.65
CA HIS A 31 -10.51 -15.57 5.64
C HIS A 31 -11.24 -14.33 5.12
N VAL A 32 -12.52 -14.24 5.44
CA VAL A 32 -13.33 -13.05 5.15
C VAL A 32 -13.80 -12.47 6.48
N ALA A 33 -13.64 -11.17 6.66
CA ALA A 33 -14.17 -10.43 7.79
C ALA A 33 -15.16 -9.36 7.31
N PRO A 34 -16.33 -9.20 7.96
CA PRO A 34 -17.24 -8.10 7.64
C PRO A 34 -16.60 -6.75 7.95
N LEU A 35 -16.87 -5.75 7.11
CA LEU A 35 -16.59 -4.36 7.43
C LEU A 35 -17.87 -3.68 7.93
N SER A 36 -17.73 -2.65 8.78
CA SER A 36 -18.80 -2.04 9.58
C SER A 36 -20.10 -1.83 8.78
N GLY A 37 -21.20 -2.43 9.26
CA GLY A 37 -22.54 -2.30 8.67
C GLY A 37 -22.99 -3.47 7.79
N THR A 38 -22.08 -4.37 7.37
CA THR A 38 -22.43 -5.52 6.51
C THR A 38 -22.48 -6.84 7.29
N ARG A 39 -23.59 -7.58 7.20
CA ARG A 39 -23.65 -8.99 7.64
C ARG A 39 -23.30 -9.91 6.47
N ILE A 40 -22.09 -10.46 6.50
CA ILE A 40 -21.69 -11.53 5.59
C ILE A 40 -21.97 -12.90 6.22
N GLY A 41 -22.25 -13.88 5.38
CA GLY A 41 -22.39 -15.28 5.78
C GLY A 41 -21.06 -16.02 5.70
N GLN A 42 -21.15 -17.36 5.65
CA GLN A 42 -19.98 -18.22 5.59
C GLN A 42 -19.36 -18.23 4.18
N LEU A 43 -18.03 -18.20 4.14
CA LEU A 43 -17.25 -18.49 2.94
C LEU A 43 -17.18 -20.01 2.72
N SER A 44 -17.70 -20.47 1.59
CA SER A 44 -17.54 -21.85 1.12
C SER A 44 -16.39 -21.92 0.11
N LEU A 45 -15.41 -22.78 0.40
CA LEU A 45 -14.26 -23.05 -0.46
C LEU A 45 -14.25 -24.53 -0.87
N PRO A 46 -13.94 -24.86 -2.13
CA PRO A 46 -13.85 -26.23 -2.62
C PRO A 46 -12.77 -27.03 -1.86
N PRO A 47 -12.68 -28.35 -2.01
CA PRO A 47 -11.54 -29.11 -1.51
C PRO A 47 -10.25 -28.68 -2.23
N GLY A 48 -9.16 -28.49 -1.47
CA GLY A 48 -7.83 -28.18 -2.01
C GLY A 48 -6.98 -29.43 -2.22
N GLN A 49 -5.85 -29.27 -2.91
CA GLN A 49 -4.85 -30.33 -3.07
C GLN A 49 -4.00 -30.43 -1.79
N ILE A 50 -3.67 -31.64 -1.33
CA ILE A 50 -2.81 -31.80 -0.16
C ILE A 50 -1.35 -31.57 -0.57
N LYS A 51 -0.65 -30.68 0.15
CA LYS A 51 0.79 -30.48 0.05
C LYS A 51 1.42 -30.64 1.43
N ILE A 52 2.58 -31.29 1.48
CA ILE A 52 3.43 -31.33 2.67
C ILE A 52 4.42 -30.18 2.53
N ASP A 53 4.21 -29.14 3.33
CA ASP A 53 5.10 -27.99 3.42
C ASP A 53 6.12 -28.19 4.56
N PRO A 54 7.41 -27.88 4.37
CA PRO A 54 8.42 -28.03 5.42
C PRO A 54 8.14 -27.23 6.70
N TYR A 55 7.42 -26.11 6.61
CA TYR A 55 7.15 -25.22 7.74
C TYR A 55 5.81 -25.51 8.41
N PHE A 56 4.78 -25.84 7.62
CA PHE A 56 3.40 -26.01 8.11
C PHE A 56 2.91 -27.46 8.11
N GLY A 57 3.70 -28.40 7.59
CA GLY A 57 3.32 -29.80 7.50
C GLY A 57 2.23 -30.04 6.45
N ARG A 58 1.22 -30.85 6.79
CA ARG A 58 0.15 -31.26 5.84
C ARG A 58 -0.90 -30.16 5.72
N GLU A 59 -0.90 -29.48 4.57
CA GLU A 59 -1.80 -28.37 4.29
C GLU A 59 -2.62 -28.61 3.02
N GLN A 60 -3.80 -28.00 2.94
CA GLN A 60 -4.58 -27.94 1.69
C GLN A 60 -4.26 -26.65 0.94
N ILE A 61 -3.90 -26.79 -0.33
CA ILE A 61 -3.48 -25.69 -1.19
C ILE A 61 -4.31 -25.60 -2.47
N TYR A 62 -4.29 -24.41 -3.08
CA TYR A 62 -4.83 -24.17 -4.42
C TYR A 62 -3.73 -23.72 -5.37
N ARG A 63 -3.87 -24.14 -6.64
CA ARG A 63 -2.98 -23.77 -7.74
C ARG A 63 -3.81 -23.32 -8.93
N LEU A 64 -3.21 -22.51 -9.79
CA LEU A 64 -3.77 -21.99 -11.05
C LEU A 64 -5.00 -21.11 -10.85
N ALA A 65 -6.10 -21.67 -10.37
CA ALA A 65 -7.31 -20.94 -10.06
C ALA A 65 -8.08 -21.61 -8.91
N VAL A 66 -8.78 -20.80 -8.12
CA VAL A 66 -9.79 -21.27 -7.17
C VAL A 66 -10.96 -20.31 -7.13
N THR A 67 -12.15 -20.85 -6.99
CA THR A 67 -13.39 -20.10 -6.84
C THR A 67 -14.04 -20.46 -5.52
N GLY A 68 -14.32 -19.47 -4.68
CA GLY A 68 -15.10 -19.60 -3.45
C GLY A 68 -16.44 -18.88 -3.58
N GLU A 69 -17.41 -19.29 -2.77
CA GLU A 69 -18.72 -18.65 -2.69
C GLU A 69 -18.92 -18.05 -1.31
N LEU A 70 -19.14 -16.74 -1.25
CA LEU A 70 -19.49 -16.01 -0.04
C LEU A 70 -20.99 -15.78 -0.03
N THR A 71 -21.68 -16.34 0.98
CA THR A 71 -23.09 -16.05 1.20
C THR A 71 -23.26 -14.65 1.80
N VAL A 72 -24.28 -13.91 1.38
CA VAL A 72 -24.57 -12.58 1.92
C VAL A 72 -25.96 -12.59 2.54
N THR A 73 -26.06 -12.20 3.80
CA THR A 73 -27.35 -12.10 4.50
C THR A 73 -27.92 -10.71 4.25
N ARG A 74 -28.84 -10.60 3.30
CA ARG A 74 -29.54 -9.33 3.03
C ARG A 74 -30.54 -9.02 4.14
N GLY A 75 -30.55 -7.77 4.62
CA GLY A 75 -31.72 -7.23 5.31
C GLY A 75 -32.89 -7.17 4.31
N THR A 76 -34.12 -7.38 4.76
CA THR A 76 -35.37 -7.50 3.98
C THR A 76 -35.76 -6.26 3.13
N THR A 77 -34.85 -5.32 2.91
CA THR A 77 -35.09 -4.04 2.25
C THR A 77 -34.71 -4.11 0.77
N ALA A 78 -35.63 -3.73 -0.12
CA ALA A 78 -35.52 -3.70 -1.59
C ALA A 78 -34.48 -2.70 -2.18
N VAL A 79 -33.53 -2.24 -1.36
CA VAL A 79 -32.49 -1.28 -1.73
C VAL A 79 -31.23 -2.05 -2.15
N PRO A 80 -30.49 -1.62 -3.19
CA PRO A 80 -29.15 -2.15 -3.48
C PRO A 80 -28.30 -2.01 -2.22
N GLN A 81 -27.94 -3.13 -1.61
CA GLN A 81 -27.05 -3.14 -0.45
C GLN A 81 -25.63 -3.32 -0.96
N ASP A 82 -24.76 -2.42 -0.55
CA ASP A 82 -23.31 -2.58 -0.73
C ASP A 82 -22.83 -3.57 0.34
N ALA A 83 -22.25 -4.70 -0.09
CA ALA A 83 -21.58 -5.60 0.83
C ALA A 83 -20.11 -5.20 0.94
N SER A 84 -19.72 -4.74 2.12
CA SER A 84 -18.34 -4.42 2.46
C SER A 84 -17.69 -5.52 3.30
N PHE A 85 -16.56 -6.05 2.85
CA PHE A 85 -15.80 -7.08 3.57
C PHE A 85 -14.30 -6.99 3.28
N ALA A 86 -13.49 -7.42 4.24
CA ALA A 86 -12.06 -7.63 4.07
C ALA A 86 -11.82 -9.10 3.74
N ILE A 87 -11.09 -9.38 2.66
CA ILE A 87 -10.61 -10.71 2.31
C ILE A 87 -9.10 -10.78 2.59
N THR A 88 -8.68 -11.75 3.40
CA THR A 88 -7.28 -12.02 3.69
C THR A 88 -6.91 -13.39 3.13
N TYR A 89 -5.76 -13.49 2.47
CA TYR A 89 -5.20 -14.76 2.00
C TYR A 89 -3.67 -14.74 2.02
N GLN A 90 -3.08 -15.94 2.04
CA GLN A 90 -1.64 -16.11 2.04
C GLN A 90 -1.21 -17.24 1.11
N GLY A 91 -0.07 -17.06 0.44
CA GLY A 91 0.51 -18.06 -0.44
C GLY A 91 2.04 -18.07 -0.41
N CYS A 92 2.61 -19.09 -1.03
CA CYS A 92 4.05 -19.24 -1.22
C CYS A 92 4.39 -19.62 -2.66
N ALA A 93 5.65 -19.46 -3.02
CA ALA A 93 6.26 -20.00 -4.22
C ALA A 93 6.80 -21.40 -3.95
N ASP A 94 6.79 -22.27 -4.95
CA ASP A 94 7.42 -23.61 -4.85
C ASP A 94 8.93 -23.54 -4.61
N ARG A 95 9.56 -22.38 -4.88
CA ARG A 95 10.97 -22.10 -4.59
C ARG A 95 11.26 -21.78 -3.11
N GLY A 96 10.30 -22.00 -2.21
CA GLY A 96 10.48 -21.84 -0.76
C GLY A 96 10.28 -20.42 -0.24
N LEU A 97 9.77 -19.50 -1.06
CA LEU A 97 9.47 -18.13 -0.63
C LEU A 97 8.00 -18.00 -0.22
N CYS A 98 7.73 -17.70 1.04
CA CYS A 98 6.39 -17.42 1.54
C CYS A 98 6.11 -15.92 1.65
N TYR A 99 4.97 -15.49 1.12
CA TYR A 99 4.53 -14.10 1.17
C TYR A 99 3.82 -13.82 2.50
N PRO A 100 3.86 -12.57 3.01
CA PRO A 100 3.02 -12.17 4.13
C PRO A 100 1.53 -12.25 3.76
N PRO A 101 0.60 -12.31 4.74
CA PRO A 101 -0.83 -12.24 4.49
C PRO A 101 -1.21 -10.95 3.73
N ILE A 102 -2.00 -11.10 2.66
CA ILE A 102 -2.49 -10.00 1.83
C ILE A 102 -3.96 -9.78 2.18
N THR A 103 -4.33 -8.54 2.52
CA THR A 103 -5.70 -8.15 2.84
C THR A 103 -6.24 -7.14 1.83
N HIS A 104 -7.41 -7.41 1.25
CA HIS A 104 -8.13 -6.48 0.38
C HIS A 104 -9.48 -6.11 0.99
N ASN A 105 -9.77 -4.80 1.04
CA ASN A 105 -11.09 -4.29 1.41
C ASN A 105 -11.93 -4.16 0.14
N ILE A 106 -13.02 -4.91 0.07
CA ILE A 106 -13.88 -5.01 -1.10
C ILE A 106 -15.24 -4.44 -0.76
N ILE A 107 -15.79 -3.66 -1.69
CA ILE A 107 -17.17 -3.19 -1.67
C ILE A 107 -17.83 -3.72 -2.95
N VAL A 108 -18.82 -4.59 -2.78
CA VAL A 108 -19.56 -5.19 -3.90
C VAL A 108 -20.99 -4.67 -3.88
N ARG A 109 -21.42 -4.07 -5.00
CA ARG A 109 -22.82 -3.73 -5.24
C ARG A 109 -23.60 -4.99 -5.57
N LEU A 110 -24.51 -5.41 -4.70
CA LEU A 110 -25.39 -6.53 -5.00
C LEU A 110 -26.51 -6.09 -5.96
N PRO A 111 -26.76 -6.84 -7.06
CA PRO A 111 -27.91 -6.62 -7.92
C PRO A 111 -29.20 -6.78 -7.11
N ARG A 112 -30.24 -6.01 -7.44
CA ARG A 112 -31.58 -6.27 -6.90
C ARG A 112 -32.04 -7.66 -7.33
N ASP A 113 -32.77 -8.36 -6.46
CA ASP A 113 -33.48 -9.56 -6.89
C ASP A 113 -34.50 -9.16 -7.96
N ALA A 114 -34.27 -9.59 -9.19
CA ALA A 114 -35.19 -9.42 -10.30
C ALA A 114 -36.41 -10.38 -10.21
N ALA A 115 -36.67 -10.95 -9.03
CA ALA A 115 -37.86 -11.76 -8.76
C ALA A 115 -38.98 -10.90 -8.16
N SER A 116 -39.30 -9.79 -8.81
CA SER A 116 -40.58 -9.03 -8.77
C SER A 116 -40.39 -7.68 -9.45
N ALA A 117 -40.35 -7.66 -10.78
CA ALA A 117 -40.54 -6.45 -11.57
C ALA A 117 -41.15 -6.81 -12.92
N GLY A 118 -42.41 -7.26 -12.87
CA GLY A 118 -43.27 -7.25 -14.04
C GLY A 118 -43.80 -5.83 -14.29
N GLY A 119 -43.62 -5.36 -15.53
CA GLY A 119 -44.53 -4.44 -16.21
C GLY A 119 -44.52 -2.98 -15.77
N GLY A 120 -44.01 -2.10 -16.63
CA GLY A 120 -44.18 -0.66 -16.46
C GLY A 120 -43.42 0.20 -17.45
N THR A 121 -43.72 0.05 -18.75
CA THR A 121 -43.38 1.01 -19.79
C THR A 121 -43.90 2.41 -19.45
N GLY A 122 -42.99 3.37 -19.24
CA GLY A 122 -43.31 4.76 -18.96
C GLY A 122 -42.30 5.68 -19.61
N ARG A 123 -42.65 6.12 -20.82
CA ARG A 123 -41.97 7.10 -21.68
C ARG A 123 -41.97 8.49 -21.03
N GLY A 124 -40.82 9.17 -21.05
CA GLY A 124 -40.73 10.57 -20.63
C GLY A 124 -39.31 11.14 -20.65
N ILE A 125 -38.89 11.66 -21.79
CA ILE A 125 -37.84 12.69 -21.92
C ILE A 125 -38.58 14.04 -21.80
N PRO A 126 -38.10 15.04 -21.03
CA PRO A 126 -37.17 16.01 -21.61
C PRO A 126 -36.02 16.51 -20.72
N ALA A 127 -35.06 17.08 -21.45
CA ALA A 127 -33.82 17.70 -21.01
C ALA A 127 -33.99 18.86 -20.02
N ALA A 128 -32.96 19.07 -19.18
CA ALA A 128 -32.64 20.36 -18.61
C ALA A 128 -31.12 20.58 -18.64
N ARG A 129 -30.69 21.67 -19.31
CA ARG A 129 -29.36 22.28 -19.19
C ARG A 129 -29.33 23.08 -17.90
N THR A 130 -28.24 22.98 -17.13
CA THR A 130 -27.73 24.12 -16.34
C THR A 130 -26.22 24.06 -16.20
N THR A 131 -25.63 25.22 -16.45
CA THR A 131 -24.23 25.63 -16.43
C THR A 131 -23.58 25.69 -15.05
N SER A 132 -22.26 25.51 -15.06
CA SER A 132 -21.22 26.14 -14.21
C SER A 132 -21.36 26.12 -12.69
N GLY A 133 -20.32 25.58 -12.03
CA GLY A 133 -20.17 25.62 -10.58
C GLY A 133 -18.89 24.93 -10.12
N ALA A 134 -17.73 25.46 -10.52
CA ALA A 134 -16.46 25.12 -9.90
C ALA A 134 -16.37 25.76 -8.51
N ALA A 135 -16.32 24.95 -7.45
CA ALA A 135 -15.64 25.17 -6.16
C ALA A 135 -15.87 23.93 -5.24
N PRO A 136 -15.18 23.77 -4.10
CA PRO A 136 -13.93 23.03 -3.97
C PRO A 136 -14.08 21.83 -3.03
N GLY A 137 -13.70 20.62 -3.47
CA GLY A 137 -13.89 19.39 -2.70
C GLY A 137 -12.59 18.65 -2.44
N ARG A 138 -11.88 19.01 -1.36
CA ARG A 138 -10.76 18.26 -0.74
C ARG A 138 -9.64 17.84 -1.69
N ALA A 139 -8.79 18.81 -2.04
CA ALA A 139 -7.40 18.51 -2.33
C ALA A 139 -6.79 17.80 -1.12
N VAL A 140 -6.20 16.63 -1.37
CA VAL A 140 -5.15 16.07 -0.52
C VAL A 140 -4.19 17.22 -0.21
N ILE A 141 -4.11 17.62 1.05
CA ILE A 141 -3.08 18.58 1.48
C ILE A 141 -1.76 17.84 1.29
N SER A 142 -1.13 18.05 0.12
CA SER A 142 0.22 17.59 -0.15
C SER A 142 1.12 18.18 0.94
N SER A 143 2.05 17.38 1.45
CA SER A 143 3.14 17.86 2.31
C SER A 143 3.78 19.12 1.72
N GLN A 144 3.87 19.17 0.39
CA GLN A 144 4.31 20.30 -0.41
C GLN A 144 3.51 21.59 -0.18
N ALA A 145 2.18 21.51 0.01
CA ALA A 145 1.35 22.67 0.34
C ALA A 145 1.58 23.16 1.79
N ARG A 146 1.86 22.26 2.75
CA ARG A 146 2.21 22.67 4.13
C ARG A 146 3.59 23.35 4.20
N PHE A 147 4.56 22.88 3.42
CA PHE A 147 5.87 23.55 3.32
C PHE A 147 5.78 24.91 2.62
N ALA A 148 4.92 25.04 1.60
CA ALA A 148 4.66 26.32 0.94
C ALA A 148 3.95 27.33 1.85
N ASP A 149 3.03 26.87 2.72
CA ASP A 149 2.38 27.73 3.73
C ASP A 149 3.33 28.12 4.87
N LEU A 150 4.20 27.19 5.32
CA LEU A 150 5.25 27.50 6.29
C LEU A 150 6.26 28.52 5.74
N ALA A 151 6.62 28.41 4.46
CA ALA A 151 7.48 29.37 3.77
C ALA A 151 6.85 30.77 3.64
N ARG A 152 5.51 30.85 3.54
CA ARG A 152 4.75 32.12 3.56
C ARG A 152 4.59 32.71 4.95
N SER A 153 4.63 31.90 6.01
CA SER A 153 4.40 32.32 7.40
C SER A 153 5.56 33.06 8.09
N GLY A 154 6.64 33.40 7.37
CA GLY A 154 7.64 34.37 7.83
C GLY A 154 8.54 33.95 9.00
N SER A 155 8.41 32.74 9.56
CA SER A 155 9.27 32.28 10.64
C SER A 155 10.45 31.46 10.10
N LEU A 156 11.42 32.17 9.51
CA LEU A 156 12.74 31.64 9.12
C LEU A 156 13.35 30.75 10.22
N LEU A 157 13.14 31.11 11.48
CA LEU A 157 13.64 30.38 12.65
C LEU A 157 12.95 29.01 12.86
N ALA A 158 11.65 28.90 12.57
CA ALA A 158 10.93 27.63 12.69
C ALA A 158 11.30 26.67 11.55
N MET A 159 11.52 27.21 10.34
CA MET A 159 12.01 26.43 9.21
C MET A 159 13.43 25.94 9.45
N LEU A 160 14.32 26.81 9.95
CA LEU A 160 15.69 26.46 10.31
C LEU A 160 15.72 25.41 11.45
N GLY A 161 14.88 25.58 12.47
CA GLY A 161 14.74 24.62 13.57
C GLY A 161 14.20 23.26 13.12
N ALA A 162 13.21 23.23 12.23
CA ALA A 162 12.66 21.99 11.71
C ALA A 162 13.65 21.23 10.82
N PHE A 163 14.35 21.92 9.92
CA PHE A 163 15.40 21.31 9.10
C PHE A 163 16.59 20.82 9.94
N TYR A 164 16.97 21.58 10.97
CA TYR A 164 18.03 21.19 11.89
C TYR A 164 17.66 19.94 12.69
N LEU A 165 16.45 19.88 13.26
CA LEU A 165 15.97 18.71 14.00
C LEU A 165 15.77 17.49 13.11
N ALA A 166 15.26 17.67 11.88
CA ALA A 166 15.16 16.59 10.91
C ALA A 166 16.54 16.05 10.53
N GLY A 167 17.53 16.93 10.31
CA GLY A 167 18.92 16.55 10.07
C GLY A 167 19.55 15.80 11.25
N LEU A 168 19.28 16.24 12.49
CA LEU A 168 19.73 15.55 13.70
C LEU A 168 19.09 14.16 13.84
N ALA A 169 17.79 14.04 13.59
CA ALA A 169 17.08 12.77 13.62
C ALA A 169 17.59 11.80 12.53
N LEU A 170 17.91 12.32 11.34
CA LEU A 170 18.56 11.57 10.28
C LEU A 170 19.97 11.10 10.66
N ALA A 171 20.71 11.85 11.47
CA ALA A 171 22.01 11.41 11.97
C ALA A 171 21.94 10.21 12.93
N PHE A 172 20.79 9.99 13.60
CA PHE A 172 20.53 8.81 14.44
C PHE A 172 20.06 7.57 13.65
N THR A 173 20.09 7.61 12.31
CA THR A 173 19.77 6.43 11.51
C THR A 173 20.86 5.34 11.64
N PRO A 174 20.48 4.06 11.47
CA PRO A 174 21.39 2.92 11.63
C PRO A 174 22.57 2.89 10.65
N CYS A 175 22.64 3.81 9.68
CA CYS A 175 23.72 3.91 8.70
C CYS A 175 24.97 4.67 9.19
N CYS A 176 24.86 5.55 10.19
CA CYS A 176 26.02 6.28 10.76
C CYS A 176 26.70 5.54 11.92
N LEU A 177 25.98 4.64 12.57
CA LEU A 177 26.45 3.84 13.70
C LEU A 177 27.65 2.92 13.37
N PRO A 178 27.79 2.37 12.14
CA PRO A 178 28.98 1.64 11.71
C PRO A 178 30.20 2.53 11.44
N MET A 179 30.02 3.84 11.22
CA MET A 179 31.12 4.74 10.87
C MET A 179 31.83 5.34 12.11
N ILE A 180 31.12 5.43 13.24
CA ILE A 180 31.65 5.84 14.55
C ILE A 180 32.85 4.97 14.99
N PRO A 181 32.78 3.62 14.94
CA PRO A 181 33.91 2.77 15.30
C PRO A 181 35.07 2.85 14.29
N ILE A 182 34.82 3.16 13.01
CA ILE A 182 35.87 3.30 11.99
C ILE A 182 36.72 4.56 12.27
N LEU A 183 36.09 5.70 12.51
CA LEU A 183 36.81 6.92 12.88
C LEU A 183 37.47 6.81 14.25
N SER A 184 36.80 6.16 15.22
CA SER A 184 37.39 5.87 16.54
C SER A 184 38.65 4.99 16.41
N GLY A 185 38.64 3.98 15.54
CA GLY A 185 39.80 3.14 15.25
C GLY A 185 40.96 3.88 14.57
N ILE A 186 40.65 4.82 13.66
CA ILE A 186 41.68 5.62 12.95
C ILE A 186 42.32 6.67 13.89
N ILE A 187 41.55 7.25 14.81
CA ILE A 187 42.03 8.28 15.74
C ILE A 187 42.75 7.65 16.96
N ALA A 188 42.30 6.49 17.44
CA ALA A 188 42.93 5.80 18.58
C ALA A 188 44.16 4.94 18.19
N GLY A 189 44.33 4.60 16.90
CA GLY A 189 45.40 3.69 16.43
C GLY A 189 46.68 4.36 15.89
N GLY A 190 46.73 5.68 15.74
CA GLY A 190 47.87 6.38 15.15
C GLY A 190 48.97 6.76 16.15
N ARG A 191 50.18 6.19 16.02
CA ARG A 191 51.35 6.42 16.92
C ARG A 191 51.91 7.87 16.98
N GLN A 192 51.29 8.87 16.34
CA GLN A 192 51.53 10.30 16.58
C GLN A 192 50.29 11.16 16.25
N PRO A 193 49.68 11.89 17.20
CA PRO A 193 48.48 12.68 16.99
C PRO A 193 48.81 14.08 16.44
N SER A 194 48.89 14.25 15.12
CA SER A 194 48.89 15.60 14.53
C SER A 194 47.46 16.09 14.33
N THR A 195 47.02 17.05 15.14
CA THR A 195 45.68 17.67 15.08
C THR A 195 45.33 18.28 13.71
N GLY A 196 46.34 18.73 12.95
CA GLY A 196 46.11 19.26 11.60
C GLY A 196 45.62 18.21 10.60
N ARG A 197 46.11 16.97 10.69
CA ARG A 197 45.74 15.89 9.76
C ARG A 197 44.34 15.35 10.04
N SER A 198 43.93 15.29 11.32
CA SER A 198 42.57 14.90 11.69
C SER A 198 41.54 15.98 11.31
N VAL A 199 41.90 17.26 11.42
CA VAL A 199 41.05 18.38 10.94
C VAL A 199 40.93 18.34 9.41
N ALA A 200 42.02 18.10 8.68
CA ALA A 200 42.01 18.00 7.22
C ALA A 200 41.21 16.77 6.71
N LEU A 201 41.35 15.61 7.36
CA LEU A 201 40.54 14.43 7.00
C LEU A 201 39.05 14.65 7.28
N SER A 202 38.73 15.27 8.42
CA SER A 202 37.34 15.55 8.80
C SER A 202 36.69 16.57 7.86
N SER A 203 37.40 17.64 7.49
CA SER A 203 36.88 18.65 6.58
C SER A 203 36.68 18.11 5.15
N ALA A 204 37.63 17.32 4.64
CA ALA A 204 37.50 16.68 3.33
C ALA A 204 36.32 15.70 3.29
N PHE A 205 36.12 14.93 4.37
CA PHE A 205 35.00 14.00 4.48
C PHE A 205 33.64 14.74 4.53
N VAL A 206 33.52 15.78 5.36
CA VAL A 206 32.28 16.58 5.47
C VAL A 206 31.96 17.29 4.16
N LEU A 207 32.97 17.85 3.47
CA LEU A 207 32.79 18.47 2.15
C LEU A 207 32.32 17.47 1.10
N GLY A 208 32.85 16.25 1.09
CA GLY A 208 32.42 15.19 0.17
C GLY A 208 30.96 14.78 0.39
N MET A 209 30.55 14.60 1.64
CA MET A 209 29.17 14.27 1.99
C MET A 209 28.21 15.41 1.67
N ALA A 210 28.59 16.66 1.99
CA ALA A 210 27.80 17.85 1.70
C ALA A 210 27.58 18.03 0.19
N PHE A 211 28.63 17.84 -0.61
CA PHE A 211 28.54 17.94 -2.07
C PHE A 211 27.63 16.87 -2.66
N THR A 212 27.77 15.62 -2.21
CA THR A 212 26.96 14.49 -2.70
C THR A 212 25.48 14.66 -2.38
N TYR A 213 25.14 15.07 -1.15
CA TYR A 213 23.75 15.31 -0.77
C TYR A 213 23.14 16.53 -1.45
N THR A 214 23.95 17.58 -1.69
CA THR A 214 23.52 18.74 -2.46
C THR A 214 23.20 18.36 -3.90
N LEU A 215 24.06 17.53 -4.53
CA LEU A 215 23.81 17.01 -5.88
C LEU A 215 22.56 16.14 -5.95
N ALA A 216 22.37 15.23 -4.99
CA ALA A 216 21.18 14.40 -4.92
C ALA A 216 19.90 15.22 -4.70
N GLY A 217 19.96 16.23 -3.83
CA GLY A 217 18.86 17.18 -3.58
C GLY A 217 18.54 18.02 -4.81
N LEU A 218 19.56 18.52 -5.52
CA LEU A 218 19.39 19.28 -6.76
C LEU A 218 18.81 18.40 -7.88
N ALA A 219 19.26 17.15 -8.00
CA ALA A 219 18.71 16.19 -8.95
C ALA A 219 17.24 15.87 -8.63
N ALA A 220 16.89 15.68 -7.36
CA ALA A 220 15.51 15.45 -6.93
C ALA A 220 14.62 16.69 -7.12
N ALA A 221 15.15 17.89 -6.89
CA ALA A 221 14.45 19.15 -7.12
C ALA A 221 14.23 19.40 -8.62
N ALA A 222 15.23 19.12 -9.47
CA ALA A 222 15.15 19.23 -10.92
C ALA A 222 14.21 18.17 -11.52
N ALA A 223 14.10 17.00 -10.90
CA ALA A 223 13.13 15.96 -11.26
C ALA A 223 11.67 16.36 -10.93
N GLY A 224 11.45 17.48 -10.23
CA GLY A 224 10.25 18.31 -10.33
C GLY A 224 8.90 17.58 -10.39
N GLY A 225 8.46 17.03 -9.25
CA GLY A 225 7.10 16.50 -9.06
C GLY A 225 6.88 15.11 -9.63
N GLU A 226 6.14 14.27 -8.89
CA GLU A 226 5.62 12.97 -9.34
C GLU A 226 6.59 11.76 -9.36
N ILE A 227 7.74 11.76 -8.66
CA ILE A 227 8.52 10.51 -8.48
C ILE A 227 7.68 9.43 -7.78
N GLN A 228 6.73 9.85 -6.91
CA GLN A 228 5.74 8.96 -6.31
C GLN A 228 4.68 8.43 -7.30
N ALA A 229 4.38 9.12 -8.41
CA ALA A 229 3.43 8.63 -9.42
C ALA A 229 4.09 7.75 -10.47
N ALA A 230 5.38 7.96 -10.77
CA ALA A 230 6.19 7.05 -11.58
C ALA A 230 6.25 5.64 -10.97
N PHE A 231 6.29 5.53 -9.62
CA PHE A 231 6.22 4.25 -8.91
C PHE A 231 4.79 3.69 -8.76
N GLN A 232 3.75 4.49 -9.03
CA GLN A 232 2.35 4.03 -9.06
C GLN A 232 1.88 3.67 -10.48
N GLN A 233 2.75 3.71 -11.49
CA GLN A 233 2.37 3.34 -12.85
C GLN A 233 2.07 1.82 -12.93
N PRO A 234 0.89 1.44 -13.41
CA PRO A 234 0.34 0.07 -13.31
C PRO A 234 1.01 -0.96 -14.23
N TRP A 235 2.08 -0.60 -14.95
CA TRP A 235 2.71 -1.49 -15.93
C TRP A 235 3.74 -2.47 -15.32
N ILE A 236 4.01 -2.36 -14.02
CA ILE A 236 4.72 -3.37 -13.23
C ILE A 236 3.72 -4.06 -12.27
N VAL A 237 2.85 -4.88 -12.86
CA VAL A 237 2.12 -6.00 -12.21
C VAL A 237 2.02 -7.15 -13.22
#